data_AF-A0A8T4P8K0-F1
#
_entry.id   AF-A0A8T4P8K0-F1
#
_cell.length_a   1.000
_cell.length_b   1.000
_cell.length_c   1.000
_cell.angle_alpha   90.00
_cell.angle_beta   90.00
_cell.angle_gamma   90.00
#
_symmetry.space_group_name_H-M   'P 1'
#
loop_
_entity.id
_entity.type
_entity.pdbx_description
1 polymer ?
#
loop_
_entity_poly.entity_id
_entity_poly.type
_entity_poly.pdbx_seq_one_letter_code
_entity_poly.pdbx_strand_id
1 'polypeptide(L)'
;MIVGFNFNKIDVEKKEMVKGKISISNNVSIKNIEQKDLDFGKEKQNALKFIFEFNSKYEPNVGDIILGGDVLFVGEAKKTKEILDNWKKDKKVPKDVMTSILNTVLTRCNIQALILSQEVNLPPPVPLPKVRVEGETNKDYSE
;
A
#
# COMPACT_ATOMS: atom_id res chain seq x y z
N MET A 1 -17.88 2.94 4.01
CA MET A 1 -17.13 3.81 3.09
C MET A 1 -15.81 4.22 3.72
N ILE A 2 -14.79 4.49 2.91
CA ILE A 2 -13.51 5.02 3.41
C ILE A 2 -13.62 6.54 3.50
N VAL A 3 -13.26 7.10 4.65
CA VAL A 3 -13.38 8.55 4.95
C VAL A 3 -12.05 9.22 5.28
N GLY A 4 -10.98 8.43 5.46
CA GLY A 4 -9.67 8.95 5.80
C GLY A 4 -8.56 7.97 5.49
N PHE A 5 -7.38 8.52 5.23
CA PHE A 5 -6.13 7.79 4.98
C PHE A 5 -4.98 8.63 5.53
N ASN A 6 -4.12 8.05 6.35
CA ASN A 6 -2.97 8.73 6.93
C ASN A 6 -1.70 7.88 6.81
N PHE A 7 -0.57 8.52 6.55
CA PHE A 7 0.75 7.93 6.78
C PHE A 7 1.22 8.30 8.19
N ASN A 8 1.62 7.30 8.97
CA ASN A 8 2.17 7.45 10.31
C ASN A 8 3.68 7.14 10.35
N LYS A 9 4.17 6.37 9.38
CA LYS A 9 5.58 6.04 9.20
C LYS A 9 5.93 6.08 7.71
N ILE A 10 7.02 6.75 7.39
CA ILE A 10 7.67 6.68 6.08
C ILE A 10 9.14 6.40 6.35
N ASP A 11 9.64 5.32 5.75
CA ASP A 11 11.02 4.89 5.84
C ASP A 11 11.48 4.50 4.44
N VAL A 12 12.63 4.99 4.03
CA VAL A 12 13.23 4.71 2.73
C VAL A 12 14.72 4.59 2.90
N GLU A 13 15.26 3.48 2.43
CA GLU A 13 16.68 3.18 2.49
C GLU A 13 17.16 2.74 1.11
N LYS A 14 18.13 3.48 0.55
CA LYS A 14 18.94 2.98 -0.56
C LYS A 14 20.22 2.39 0.00
N LYS A 15 20.48 1.15 -0.37
CA LYS A 15 21.69 0.40 -0.03
C LYS A 15 22.63 0.37 -1.24
N GLU A 16 23.66 -0.44 -1.15
CA GLU A 16 24.63 -0.57 -2.24
C GLU A 16 24.01 -1.21 -3.48
N MET A 17 24.35 -0.65 -4.64
CA MET A 17 23.88 -1.16 -5.91
C MET A 17 24.73 -2.37 -6.30
N VAL A 18 24.17 -3.56 -6.14
CA VAL A 18 24.78 -4.81 -6.62
C VAL A 18 24.61 -4.93 -8.13
N LYS A 19 25.67 -5.40 -8.82
CA LYS A 19 25.62 -5.68 -10.26
C LYS A 19 24.67 -6.84 -10.52
N GLY A 20 23.64 -6.65 -11.36
CA GLY A 20 22.74 -7.73 -11.76
C GLY A 20 21.30 -7.28 -12.00
N LYS A 21 20.41 -8.27 -12.15
CA LYS A 21 18.97 -8.03 -12.27
C LYS A 21 18.41 -7.66 -10.89
N ILE A 22 17.71 -6.53 -10.83
CA ILE A 22 17.01 -6.08 -9.63
C ILE A 22 15.58 -6.63 -9.68
N SER A 23 15.18 -7.33 -8.62
CA SER A 23 13.79 -7.75 -8.41
C SER A 23 13.10 -6.80 -7.44
N ILE A 24 11.85 -6.44 -7.73
CA ILE A 24 11.06 -5.54 -6.90
C ILE A 24 9.82 -6.29 -6.46
N SER A 25 9.57 -6.34 -5.15
CA SER A 25 8.37 -6.94 -4.58
C SER A 25 7.64 -5.94 -3.69
N ASN A 26 6.33 -5.79 -3.93
CA ASN A 26 5.47 -4.92 -3.16
C ASN A 26 4.47 -5.76 -2.38
N ASN A 27 4.41 -5.57 -1.06
CA ASN A 27 3.50 -6.30 -0.19
C ASN A 27 2.74 -5.34 0.74
N VAL A 28 1.44 -5.61 0.94
CA VAL A 28 0.60 -4.88 1.90
C VAL A 28 0.13 -5.85 2.97
N SER A 29 0.20 -5.43 4.22
CA SER A 29 -0.35 -6.18 5.35
C SER A 29 -1.21 -5.28 6.23
N ILE A 30 -2.36 -5.80 6.65
CA ILE A 30 -3.18 -5.17 7.70
C ILE A 30 -2.69 -5.69 9.04
N LYS A 31 -2.05 -4.83 9.83
CA LYS A 31 -1.45 -5.20 11.12
C LYS A 31 -2.50 -5.25 12.23
N ASN A 32 -3.44 -4.32 12.23
CA ASN A 32 -4.47 -4.25 13.25
C ASN A 32 -5.75 -3.54 12.78
N ILE A 33 -6.85 -3.74 13.51
CA ILE A 33 -8.11 -3.03 13.33
C ILE A 33 -8.58 -2.55 14.71
N GLU A 34 -8.80 -1.25 14.83
CA GLU A 34 -9.24 -0.59 16.06
C GLU A 34 -10.59 0.06 15.85
N GLN A 35 -11.44 0.06 16.87
CA GLN A 35 -12.65 0.89 16.86
C GLN A 35 -12.27 2.34 17.14
N LYS A 36 -12.87 3.26 16.40
CA LYS A 36 -12.72 4.69 16.61
C LYS A 36 -14.07 5.36 16.48
N ASP A 37 -14.45 6.12 17.50
CA ASP A 37 -15.64 6.96 17.42
C ASP A 37 -15.26 8.23 16.68
N LEU A 38 -15.94 8.50 15.57
CA LEU A 38 -15.79 9.75 14.84
C LEU A 38 -16.89 10.70 15.28
N ASP A 39 -16.47 11.89 15.70
CA ASP A 39 -17.37 12.97 16.07
C ASP A 39 -17.67 13.81 14.82
N PHE A 40 -18.86 13.62 14.25
CA PHE A 40 -19.38 14.43 13.15
C PHE A 40 -20.37 15.48 13.67
N GLY A 41 -20.06 16.09 14.82
CA GLY A 41 -20.89 17.12 15.44
C GLY A 41 -22.05 16.54 16.22
N LYS A 42 -23.25 16.48 15.63
CA LYS A 42 -24.46 15.99 16.34
C LYS A 42 -24.62 14.48 16.32
N GLU A 43 -23.87 13.77 15.48
CA GLU A 43 -23.95 12.31 15.34
C GLU A 43 -22.58 11.67 15.56
N LYS A 44 -22.52 10.68 16.46
CA LYS A 44 -21.37 9.79 16.61
C LYS A 44 -21.50 8.66 15.61
N GLN A 45 -20.53 8.51 14.73
CA GLN A 45 -20.46 7.36 13.83
C GLN A 45 -19.36 6.40 14.26
N ASN A 46 -19.70 5.11 14.27
CA ASN A 46 -18.74 4.06 14.53
C ASN A 46 -17.83 3.90 13.32
N ALA A 47 -16.52 4.07 13.52
CA ALA A 47 -15.52 3.82 12.51
C ALA A 47 -14.56 2.71 12.95
N LEU A 48 -13.93 2.11 11.95
CA LEU A 48 -12.83 1.18 12.10
C LEU A 48 -11.58 1.80 11.51
N LYS A 49 -10.51 1.80 12.29
CA LYS A 49 -9.17 2.21 11.88
C LYS A 49 -8.36 0.97 11.52
N PHE A 50 -8.11 0.78 10.23
CA PHE A 50 -7.29 -0.30 9.70
C PHE A 50 -5.83 0.16 9.65
N ILE A 51 -5.00 -0.36 10.55
CA ILE A 51 -3.56 -0.08 10.57
C ILE A 51 -2.88 -0.99 9.56
N PHE A 52 -2.15 -0.41 8.63
CA PHE A 52 -1.46 -1.12 7.55
C PHE A 52 0.04 -0.85 7.54
N GLU A 53 0.76 -1.74 6.86
CA GLU A 53 2.13 -1.54 6.42
C GLU A 53 2.27 -2.02 4.98
N PHE A 54 2.84 -1.16 4.15
CA PHE A 54 3.27 -1.45 2.80
C PHE A 54 4.80 -1.55 2.79
N ASN A 55 5.32 -2.56 2.12
CA ASN A 55 6.76 -2.78 1.95
C ASN A 55 7.07 -2.94 0.46
N SER A 56 7.94 -2.12 -0.09
CA SER A 56 8.57 -2.32 -1.40
C SER A 56 10.03 -2.70 -1.18
N LYS A 57 10.40 -3.92 -1.55
CA LYS A 57 11.75 -4.46 -1.33
C LYS A 57 12.47 -4.65 -2.66
N TYR A 58 13.70 -4.16 -2.73
CA TYR A 58 14.57 -4.26 -3.89
C TYR A 58 15.68 -5.29 -3.63
N GLU A 59 15.65 -6.39 -4.37
CA GLU A 59 16.57 -7.52 -4.19
C GLU A 59 17.64 -7.61 -5.30
N PRO A 60 18.85 -8.10 -4.98
CA PRO A 60 19.32 -8.52 -3.66
C PRO A 60 19.92 -7.35 -2.86
N ASN A 61 19.17 -6.83 -1.89
CA ASN A 61 19.61 -5.80 -0.94
C ASN A 61 20.00 -4.44 -1.56
N VAL A 62 19.25 -3.98 -2.57
CA VAL A 62 19.47 -2.66 -3.20
C VAL A 62 18.81 -1.54 -2.39
N GLY A 63 17.75 -1.87 -1.65
CA GLY A 63 17.02 -0.92 -0.82
C GLY A 63 15.62 -1.39 -0.47
N ASP A 64 14.94 -0.59 0.33
CA ASP A 64 13.56 -0.82 0.73
C ASP A 64 12.81 0.47 1.03
N ILE A 65 11.49 0.41 0.86
CA ILE A 65 10.54 1.48 1.18
C ILE A 65 9.48 0.87 2.09
N ILE A 66 9.35 1.38 3.31
CA ILE A 66 8.36 0.93 4.30
C ILE A 66 7.42 2.10 4.62
N LEU A 67 6.14 1.94 4.27
CA LEU A 67 5.09 2.92 4.51
C LEU A 67 4.08 2.33 5.51
N GLY A 68 4.00 2.92 6.69
CA GLY A 68 3.04 2.55 7.73
C GLY A 68 1.97 3.63 7.89
N GLY A 69 0.73 3.22 8.14
CA GLY A 69 -0.38 4.17 8.23
C GLY A 69 -1.68 3.55 8.67
N ASP A 70 -2.76 4.32 8.50
CA ASP A 70 -4.10 3.83 8.74
C ASP A 70 -5.14 4.32 7.72
N VAL A 71 -6.18 3.50 7.57
CA VAL A 71 -7.38 3.81 6.77
C VAL A 71 -8.58 3.85 7.71
N LEU A 72 -9.38 4.91 7.63
CA LEU A 72 -10.62 5.05 8.39
C LEU A 72 -11.80 4.59 7.54
N PHE A 73 -12.49 3.57 8.03
CA PHE A 73 -13.70 3.01 7.42
C PHE A 73 -14.90 3.28 8.32
N VAL A 74 -15.92 3.92 7.77
CA VAL A 74 -17.20 4.15 8.42
C VAL A 74 -18.24 3.19 7.86
N GLY A 75 -19.06 2.60 8.72
CA GLY A 75 -20.16 1.75 8.33
C GLY A 75 -21.24 1.69 9.40
N GLU A 76 -22.31 0.95 9.12
CA GLU A 76 -23.35 0.69 10.10
C GLU A 76 -22.78 0.03 11.36
N ALA A 77 -23.28 0.43 12.53
CA ALA A 77 -22.78 -0.02 13.84
C ALA A 77 -22.73 -1.56 13.96
N LYS A 78 -23.73 -2.25 13.41
CA LYS A 78 -23.77 -3.72 13.40
C LYS A 78 -22.64 -4.32 12.57
N LYS A 79 -22.42 -3.81 11.35
CA LYS A 79 -21.37 -4.27 10.43
C LYS A 79 -19.98 -3.98 10.99
N THR A 80 -19.74 -2.79 11.54
CA THR A 80 -18.43 -2.44 12.12
C THR A 80 -18.09 -3.29 13.34
N LYS A 81 -19.09 -3.56 14.20
CA LYS A 81 -18.90 -4.44 15.36
C LYS A 81 -18.59 -5.87 14.94
N GLU A 82 -19.34 -6.42 13.98
CA GLU A 82 -19.11 -7.76 13.44
C GLU A 82 -17.70 -7.91 12.83
N ILE A 83 -17.24 -6.92 12.06
CA ILE A 83 -15.88 -6.91 11.51
C ILE A 83 -14.83 -6.95 12.63
N LEU A 84 -15.01 -6.15 13.67
CA LEU A 84 -14.08 -6.09 14.79
C LEU A 84 -14.03 -7.42 15.57
N ASP A 85 -15.19 -8.03 15.81
CA ASP A 85 -15.30 -9.32 16.50
C ASP A 85 -14.67 -10.45 15.67
N ASN A 86 -14.94 -10.49 14.36
CA ASN A 86 -14.33 -11.43 13.42
C ASN A 86 -12.81 -11.25 13.32
N TRP A 87 -12.32 -10.01 13.36
CA TRP A 87 -10.88 -9.72 13.37
C TRP A 87 -10.21 -10.21 14.64
N LYS A 88 -10.82 -9.98 15.81
CA LYS A 88 -10.29 -10.45 17.11
C LYS A 88 -10.25 -11.97 17.20
N LYS A 89 -11.25 -12.65 16.63
CA LYS A 89 -11.37 -14.12 16.68
C LYS A 89 -10.46 -14.83 15.67
N ASP A 90 -10.56 -14.43 14.40
CA ASP A 90 -9.98 -15.19 13.28
C ASP A 90 -9.09 -14.34 12.34
N LYS A 91 -8.86 -13.05 12.64
CA LYS A 91 -8.22 -12.09 11.72
C LYS A 91 -8.91 -12.00 10.35
N LYS A 92 -10.24 -12.21 10.34
CA LYS A 92 -11.05 -12.15 9.12
C LYS A 92 -11.77 -10.82 8.98
N VAL A 93 -11.88 -10.37 7.74
CA VAL A 93 -12.64 -9.19 7.33
C VAL A 93 -13.48 -9.59 6.11
N PRO A 94 -14.73 -9.12 5.99
CA PRO A 94 -15.53 -9.30 4.79
C PRO A 94 -14.76 -8.90 3.52
N LYS A 95 -14.89 -9.72 2.47
CA LYS A 95 -14.09 -9.60 1.25
C LYS A 95 -14.26 -8.24 0.57
N ASP A 96 -15.49 -7.72 0.52
CA ASP A 96 -15.81 -6.40 -0.01
C ASP A 96 -15.05 -5.27 0.71
N VAL A 97 -15.04 -5.31 2.05
CA VAL A 97 -14.35 -4.32 2.87
C VAL A 97 -12.85 -4.45 2.69
N MET A 98 -12.29 -5.67 2.78
CA MET A 98 -10.86 -5.91 2.62
C MET A 98 -10.36 -5.44 1.24
N THR A 99 -11.08 -5.77 0.16
CA THR A 99 -10.72 -5.30 -1.19
C THR A 99 -10.73 -3.78 -1.28
N SER A 100 -11.73 -3.11 -0.71
CA SER A 100 -11.79 -1.64 -0.71
C SER A 100 -10.61 -1.00 0.05
N ILE A 101 -10.26 -1.56 1.22
CA ILE A 101 -9.11 -1.10 2.02
C ILE A 101 -7.81 -1.33 1.25
N LEU A 102 -7.57 -2.54 0.75
CA LEU A 102 -6.34 -2.89 0.03
C LEU A 102 -6.15 -2.04 -1.22
N ASN A 103 -7.19 -1.83 -2.02
CA ASN A 103 -7.09 -0.97 -3.21
C ASN A 103 -6.70 0.46 -2.82
N THR A 104 -7.29 1.00 -1.77
CA THR A 104 -6.97 2.34 -1.28
C THR A 104 -5.52 2.44 -0.81
N VAL A 105 -5.07 1.46 -0.02
CA VAL A 105 -3.68 1.38 0.47
C VAL A 105 -2.71 1.25 -0.70
N LEU A 106 -2.95 0.33 -1.63
CA LEU A 106 -2.09 0.10 -2.79
C LEU A 106 -1.97 1.34 -3.66
N THR A 107 -3.08 2.01 -4.00
CA THR A 107 -3.04 3.23 -4.82
C THR A 107 -2.21 4.32 -4.14
N ARG A 108 -2.47 4.60 -2.86
CA ARG A 108 -1.77 5.67 -2.12
C ARG A 108 -0.30 5.34 -1.90
N CYS A 109 0.01 4.10 -1.51
CA CYS A 109 1.39 3.66 -1.23
C CYS A 109 2.22 3.54 -2.50
N ASN A 110 1.66 3.07 -3.62
CA ASN A 110 2.41 2.99 -4.89
C ASN A 110 2.80 4.39 -5.40
N ILE A 111 1.91 5.38 -5.28
CA ILE A 111 2.22 6.77 -5.64
C ILE A 111 3.35 7.30 -4.75
N GLN A 112 3.23 7.12 -3.43
CA GLN A 112 4.26 7.62 -2.50
C GLN A 112 5.60 6.88 -2.68
N ALA A 113 5.58 5.57 -2.88
CA ALA A 113 6.77 4.77 -3.13
C ALA A 113 7.46 5.17 -4.44
N LEU A 114 6.70 5.52 -5.49
CA LEU A 114 7.26 6.06 -6.71
C LEU A 114 8.03 7.37 -6.45
N ILE A 115 7.42 8.31 -5.73
CA ILE A 115 8.07 9.58 -5.37
C ILE A 115 9.34 9.33 -4.55
N LEU A 116 9.24 8.53 -3.48
CA LEU A 116 10.39 8.24 -2.62
C LEU A 116 11.51 7.51 -3.36
N SER A 117 11.18 6.59 -4.27
CA SER A 117 12.18 5.90 -5.08
C SER A 117 13.00 6.89 -5.94
N GLN A 118 12.37 7.96 -6.44
CA GLN A 118 13.08 9.00 -7.19
C GLN A 118 14.01 9.80 -6.28
N GLU A 119 13.55 10.22 -5.09
CA GLU A 119 14.34 11.00 -4.13
C GLU A 119 15.63 10.28 -3.70
N VAL A 120 15.57 8.97 -3.53
CA VAL A 120 16.75 8.16 -3.16
C VAL A 120 17.45 7.51 -4.35
N ASN A 121 17.03 7.75 -5.59
CA ASN A 121 17.59 7.13 -6.81
C ASN A 121 17.54 5.58 -6.77
N LEU A 122 16.40 5.03 -6.34
CA LEU A 122 16.01 3.63 -6.56
C LEU A 122 15.20 3.52 -7.87
N PRO A 123 15.18 2.35 -8.53
CA PRO A 123 14.30 2.13 -9.67
C PRO A 123 12.82 2.32 -9.29
N PRO A 124 11.94 2.73 -10.23
CA PRO A 124 10.51 2.82 -9.97
C PRO A 124 9.95 1.48 -9.45
N PRO A 125 9.18 1.47 -8.34
CA PRO A 125 8.65 0.24 -7.75
C PRO A 125 7.46 -0.34 -8.52
N VAL A 126 6.98 0.39 -9.55
CA VAL A 126 5.89 0.02 -10.44
C VAL A 126 6.29 0.27 -11.88
N PRO A 127 5.79 -0.54 -12.85
CA PRO A 127 6.03 -0.30 -14.27
C PRO A 127 5.46 1.06 -14.69
N LEU A 128 6.31 1.93 -15.22
CA LEU A 128 5.87 3.20 -15.80
C LEU A 128 5.42 3.00 -17.25
N PRO A 129 4.39 3.73 -17.70
CA PRO A 129 3.99 3.71 -19.10
C PRO A 129 5.16 4.20 -19.97
N LYS A 130 5.42 3.48 -21.06
CA LYS A 130 6.42 3.86 -22.07
C LYS A 130 5.70 4.18 -23.37
N VAL A 131 6.08 5.29 -24.00
CA VAL A 131 5.69 5.55 -25.39
C VAL A 131 6.39 4.52 -26.26
N ARG A 132 5.62 3.75 -27.02
CA ARG A 132 6.18 2.94 -28.12
C ARG A 132 6.22 3.85 -29.34
N VAL A 133 7.42 4.12 -29.85
CA VAL A 133 7.55 4.72 -31.18
C VAL A 133 7.23 3.60 -32.17
N GLU A 134 6.19 3.76 -32.98
CA GLU A 134 5.92 2.83 -34.09
C GLU A 134 7.08 2.90 -35.09
N GLY A 135 7.90 1.83 -35.16
CA GLY A 135 8.96 1.72 -36.15
C GLY A 135 10.19 0.86 -35.81
N GLU A 136 10.43 0.51 -34.54
CA GLU A 136 11.59 -0.34 -34.18
C GLU A 136 11.25 -1.83 -34.39
N THR A 137 11.41 -2.28 -35.63
CA THR A 137 11.53 -3.70 -35.94
C THR A 137 12.79 -4.25 -35.28
N ASN A 138 12.62 -5.26 -34.42
CA ASN A 138 13.72 -6.09 -33.90
C ASN A 138 14.60 -6.56 -35.07
N LYS A 139 15.80 -5.99 -35.19
CA LYS A 139 16.92 -6.65 -35.85
C LYS A 139 17.75 -7.29 -34.76
N ASP A 140 17.52 -8.58 -34.54
CA ASP A 140 18.51 -9.48 -33.96
C ASP A 140 19.80 -9.32 -34.79
N TYR A 141 20.82 -8.69 -34.21
CA TYR A 141 22.17 -8.80 -34.71
C TYR A 141 22.82 -10.00 -34.02
N SER A 142 22.56 -11.17 -34.58
CA SER A 142 23.48 -12.30 -34.51
C SER A 142 24.50 -12.15 -35.64
N GLU A 143 25.73 -11.78 -35.29
CA GLU A 143 26.94 -12.16 -36.02
C GLU A 143 27.82 -13.00 -35.10
#